data_AF-A0A378PZA6-F1
#
_entry.id   AF-A0A378PZA6-F1
#
_cell.length_a   1.000
_cell.length_b   1.000
_cell.length_c   1.000
_cell.angle_alpha   90.00
_cell.angle_beta   90.00
_cell.angle_gamma   90.00
#
_symmetry.space_group_name_H-M   'P 1'
#
loop_
_entity.id
_entity.type
_entity.pdbx_description
1 polymer ?
#
loop_
_entity_poly.entity_id
_entity_poly.type
_entity_poly.pdbx_seq_one_letter_code
_entity_poly.pdbx_strand_id
1 'polypeptide(L)'
;MVKIALTSVLSATLLSGCATSALLEKDSGGTYTTTQKRVLTNDVVVAFGKPSLKLPNIPSDAVVIVGQRNSYVLVEGGTRFNNLITRLDPRHISLTKGLDFYSANNDGSFTGELAFKYTKLKAEVTNEELNFFLQNGVKECTNHSESNLGLKATALIFP
;
A
#
# COMPACT_ATOMS: atom_id res chain seq x y z
N MET A 1 -39.12 49.55 -56.08
CA MET A 1 -40.18 49.47 -55.05
C MET A 1 -41.43 48.87 -55.65
N VAL A 2 -41.74 47.60 -55.40
CA VAL A 2 -43.11 47.04 -55.31
C VAL A 2 -43.01 45.79 -54.43
N LYS A 3 -44.00 45.65 -53.56
CA LYS A 3 -44.06 44.85 -52.32
C LYS A 3 -44.22 43.35 -52.59
N ILE A 4 -43.47 42.52 -51.85
CA ILE A 4 -43.70 41.07 -51.80
C ILE A 4 -44.69 40.80 -50.66
N ALA A 5 -45.90 40.36 -51.02
CA ALA A 5 -46.95 39.98 -50.10
C ALA A 5 -47.09 38.44 -50.05
N LEU A 6 -46.73 37.90 -48.89
CA LEU A 6 -47.38 36.84 -48.12
C LEU A 6 -48.34 35.87 -48.86
N THR A 7 -47.93 34.61 -49.02
CA THR A 7 -48.84 33.45 -49.00
C THR A 7 -48.19 32.25 -48.31
N SER A 8 -48.80 31.86 -47.20
CA SER A 8 -48.56 30.67 -46.38
C SER A 8 -48.88 29.38 -47.16
N VAL A 9 -47.99 28.38 -47.13
CA VAL A 9 -48.38 26.97 -47.13
C VAL A 9 -47.55 26.21 -46.09
N LEU A 10 -48.32 25.75 -45.12
CA LEU A 10 -48.01 24.84 -44.04
C LEU A 10 -47.55 23.48 -44.60
N SER A 11 -46.38 23.01 -44.19
CA SER A 11 -46.04 21.58 -44.25
C SER A 11 -45.31 21.24 -42.97
N ALA A 12 -46.11 20.77 -42.02
CA ALA A 12 -45.65 20.21 -40.76
C ALA A 12 -44.93 18.88 -41.05
N THR A 13 -43.63 18.94 -41.32
CA THR A 13 -42.78 17.77 -41.15
C THR A 13 -42.39 17.70 -39.68
N LEU A 14 -43.22 16.99 -38.92
CA LEU A 14 -42.86 16.45 -37.62
C LEU A 14 -41.73 15.42 -37.83
N LEU A 15 -40.49 15.90 -38.01
CA LEU A 15 -39.34 15.09 -37.67
C LEU A 15 -39.16 15.23 -36.16
N SER A 16 -39.89 14.40 -35.42
CA SER A 16 -39.43 13.96 -34.11
C SER A 16 -38.16 13.14 -34.32
N GLY A 17 -37.05 13.83 -34.58
CA GLY A 17 -35.73 13.26 -34.39
C GLY A 17 -35.58 13.05 -32.90
N CYS A 18 -35.65 11.80 -32.44
CA CYS A 18 -35.05 11.43 -31.17
C CYS A 18 -33.55 11.68 -31.32
N ALA A 19 -33.10 12.88 -30.97
CA ALA A 19 -31.72 13.08 -30.58
C ALA A 19 -31.51 12.15 -29.38
N THR A 20 -30.85 11.03 -29.59
CA THR A 20 -30.40 10.14 -28.53
C THR A 20 -29.52 10.97 -27.60
N SER A 21 -30.07 11.40 -26.47
CA SER A 21 -29.40 12.21 -25.45
C SER A 21 -28.23 11.50 -24.77
N ALA A 22 -27.99 10.22 -25.09
CA ALA A 22 -26.89 9.42 -24.54
C ALA A 22 -25.48 9.89 -24.95
N LEU A 23 -25.34 10.85 -25.87
CA LEU A 23 -24.03 11.43 -26.26
C LEU A 23 -23.83 12.90 -25.84
N LEU A 24 -24.85 13.59 -25.31
CA LEU A 24 -24.69 14.94 -24.76
C LEU A 24 -24.61 14.96 -23.22
N GLU A 25 -25.00 13.87 -22.54
CA GLU A 25 -24.64 13.63 -21.13
C GLU A 25 -23.23 13.07 -20.96
N LYS A 26 -22.50 12.87 -22.06
CA LYS A 26 -21.12 12.38 -22.06
C LYS A 26 -20.21 13.41 -22.73
N ASP A 27 -20.07 14.58 -22.12
CA ASP A 27 -18.85 15.41 -22.17
C ASP A 27 -19.07 16.78 -21.50
N SER A 28 -19.66 16.81 -20.30
CA SER A 28 -19.49 17.94 -19.38
C SER A 28 -18.11 17.86 -18.73
N GLY A 29 -17.04 17.77 -19.54
CA GLY A 29 -15.63 17.94 -19.18
C GLY A 29 -15.32 17.62 -17.73
N GLY A 30 -15.71 16.43 -17.28
CA GLY A 30 -15.67 16.09 -15.87
C GLY A 30 -14.22 16.16 -15.44
N THR A 31 -13.89 17.07 -14.54
CA THR A 31 -12.55 17.11 -13.97
C THR A 31 -12.36 15.83 -13.18
N TYR A 32 -11.76 14.82 -13.83
CA TYR A 32 -11.42 13.57 -13.18
C TYR A 32 -10.16 13.82 -12.35
N THR A 33 -10.33 13.89 -11.04
CA THR A 33 -9.19 13.90 -10.12
C THR A 33 -8.51 12.54 -10.17
N THR A 34 -7.39 12.45 -10.89
CA THR A 34 -6.55 11.26 -10.88
C THR A 34 -5.53 11.38 -9.75
N THR A 35 -5.59 10.45 -8.80
CA THR A 35 -4.57 10.34 -7.75
C THR A 35 -3.35 9.65 -8.35
N GLN A 36 -2.34 10.43 -8.72
CA GLN A 36 -1.06 9.87 -9.18
C GLN A 36 -0.14 9.60 -7.98
N LYS A 37 0.26 8.34 -7.83
CA LYS A 37 1.32 7.97 -6.88
C LYS A 37 2.68 8.29 -7.50
N ARG A 38 3.47 9.11 -6.82
CA ARG A 38 4.86 9.38 -7.19
C ARG A 38 5.80 8.58 -6.29
N VAL A 39 6.76 7.89 -6.90
CA VAL A 39 7.84 7.25 -6.14
C VAL A 39 8.75 8.35 -5.59
N LEU A 40 8.81 8.48 -4.27
CA LEU A 40 9.65 9.46 -3.57
C LEU A 40 11.09 8.95 -3.41
N THR A 41 11.25 7.64 -3.19
CA THR A 41 12.55 6.97 -3.06
C THR A 41 12.40 5.50 -3.40
N ASN A 42 13.44 4.91 -3.97
CA ASN A 42 13.59 3.48 -4.15
C ASN A 42 14.96 3.08 -3.62
N ASP A 43 15.00 2.04 -2.80
CA ASP A 43 16.18 1.60 -2.05
C ASP A 43 16.16 0.08 -1.87
N VAL A 44 17.34 -0.49 -1.63
CA VAL A 44 17.54 -1.91 -1.37
C VAL A 44 17.80 -2.08 0.13
N VAL A 45 16.98 -2.88 0.80
CA VAL A 45 17.19 -3.19 2.23
C VAL A 45 18.41 -4.08 2.38
N VAL A 46 19.37 -3.63 3.18
CA VAL A 46 20.62 -4.32 3.50
C VAL A 46 20.52 -5.03 4.86
N ALA A 47 19.87 -4.40 5.84
CA ALA A 47 19.73 -4.96 7.18
C ALA A 47 18.55 -4.38 7.95
N PHE A 48 18.18 -5.07 9.03
CA PHE A 48 17.31 -4.55 10.08
C PHE A 48 18.10 -4.49 11.39
N GLY A 49 17.89 -3.43 12.17
CA GLY A 49 18.60 -3.22 13.43
C GLY A 49 17.71 -2.59 14.50
N LYS A 50 18.22 -2.56 15.72
CA LYS A 50 17.62 -1.84 16.84
C LYS A 50 18.59 -0.75 17.30
N PRO A 51 18.13 0.49 17.57
CA PRO A 51 18.99 1.52 18.15
C PRO A 51 19.60 1.03 19.46
N SER A 52 20.92 1.13 19.59
CA SER A 52 21.64 0.76 20.82
C SER A 52 21.46 1.80 21.93
N LEU A 53 21.17 3.05 21.55
CA LEU A 53 20.94 4.18 22.43
C LEU A 53 19.48 4.61 22.33
N LYS A 54 18.90 5.05 23.46
CA LYS A 54 17.59 5.71 23.45
C LYS A 54 17.74 7.06 22.75
N LEU A 55 17.11 7.21 21.59
CA LEU A 55 17.06 8.47 20.87
C LEU A 55 15.87 9.30 21.37
N PRO A 56 16.04 10.63 21.55
CA PRO A 56 14.93 11.50 21.92
C PRO A 56 13.84 11.46 20.85
N ASN A 57 12.58 11.38 21.28
CA ASN A 57 11.39 11.30 20.41
C ASN A 57 11.29 10.05 19.53
N ILE A 58 12.08 9.01 19.79
CA ILE A 58 11.98 7.71 19.12
C ILE A 58 11.59 6.64 20.14
N PRO A 59 10.58 5.80 19.85
CA PRO A 59 10.18 4.72 20.73
C PRO A 59 11.32 3.74 21.02
N SER A 60 11.33 3.14 22.21
CA SER A 60 12.38 2.19 22.64
C SER A 60 12.34 0.85 21.92
N ASP A 61 11.23 0.58 21.24
CA ASP A 61 10.99 -0.57 20.38
C ASP A 61 11.13 -0.23 18.90
N ALA A 62 11.65 0.96 18.57
CA ALA A 62 11.92 1.35 17.19
C ALA A 62 12.91 0.39 16.53
N VAL A 63 12.72 0.22 15.23
CA VAL A 63 13.54 -0.66 14.39
C VAL A 63 14.09 0.19 13.25
N VAL A 64 15.39 0.06 12.99
CA VAL A 64 16.03 0.72 11.86
C VAL A 64 16.06 -0.25 10.69
N ILE A 65 15.52 0.17 9.55
CA ILE A 65 15.72 -0.48 8.26
C ILE A 65 16.91 0.23 7.61
N VAL A 66 18.00 -0.51 7.39
CA VAL A 66 19.18 0.01 6.74
C VAL A 66 19.03 -0.26 5.25
N GLY A 67 18.76 0.79 4.48
CA GLY A 67 18.83 0.75 3.03
C GLY A 67 20.25 0.94 2.52
N GLN A 68 20.45 0.73 1.22
CA GLN A 68 21.70 1.00 0.54
C GLN A 68 21.95 2.51 0.40
N ARG A 69 20.88 3.31 0.32
CA ARG A 69 20.94 4.77 0.14
C ARG A 69 20.57 5.53 1.40
N ASN A 70 19.50 5.15 2.09
CA ASN A 70 19.01 5.84 3.28
C ASN A 70 18.74 4.86 4.42
N SER A 71 18.66 5.40 5.64
CA SER A 71 18.16 4.65 6.78
C SER A 71 16.74 5.08 7.13
N TYR A 72 15.90 4.12 7.49
CA TYR A 72 14.50 4.33 7.83
C TYR A 72 14.25 3.87 9.25
N VAL A 73 13.46 4.61 10.02
CA VAL A 73 13.12 4.23 11.40
C VAL A 73 11.65 3.90 11.49
N LEU A 74 11.34 2.64 11.79
CA LEU A 74 10.00 2.21 12.17
C LEU A 74 9.70 2.71 13.58
N VAL A 75 8.84 3.72 13.67
CA VAL A 75 8.37 4.31 14.93
C VAL A 75 7.08 3.67 15.41
N GLU A 76 6.33 3.02 14.52
CA GLU A 76 5.15 2.23 14.88
C GLU A 76 5.26 0.82 14.30
N GLY A 77 4.78 -0.18 15.06
CA GLY A 77 4.88 -1.59 14.67
C GLY A 77 6.25 -2.23 14.98
N GLY A 78 7.20 -1.46 15.52
CA GLY A 78 8.55 -1.91 15.88
C GLY A 78 8.56 -3.08 16.87
N THR A 79 7.78 -3.02 17.96
CA THR A 79 7.62 -4.16 18.89
C THR A 79 7.15 -5.43 18.18
N ARG A 80 6.15 -5.32 17.29
CA ARG A 80 5.57 -6.48 16.60
C ARG A 80 6.55 -7.08 15.61
N PHE A 81 7.26 -6.23 14.86
CA PHE A 81 8.34 -6.66 13.98
C PHE A 81 9.48 -7.32 14.78
N ASN A 82 9.98 -6.67 15.83
CA ASN A 82 11.05 -7.20 16.67
C ASN A 82 10.67 -8.56 17.28
N ASN A 83 9.45 -8.70 17.81
CA ASN A 83 8.96 -9.98 18.34
C ASN A 83 8.92 -11.08 17.27
N LEU A 84 8.62 -10.75 16.01
CA LEU A 84 8.64 -11.70 14.90
C LEU A 84 10.06 -12.13 14.57
N ILE A 85 10.98 -11.18 14.34
CA ILE A 85 12.35 -11.50 13.90
C ILE A 85 13.25 -12.07 15.00
N THR A 86 12.88 -11.92 16.28
CA THR A 86 13.64 -12.47 17.42
C THR A 86 13.15 -13.84 17.87
N ARG A 87 11.90 -14.22 17.58
CA ARG A 87 11.32 -15.51 17.97
C ARG A 87 11.34 -16.55 16.86
N LEU A 88 11.57 -16.13 15.62
CA LEU A 88 11.65 -17.01 14.46
C LEU A 88 13.09 -17.07 13.94
N ASP A 89 13.47 -18.20 13.36
CA ASP A 89 14.80 -18.34 12.74
C ASP A 89 14.87 -17.45 11.48
N PRO A 90 15.79 -16.46 11.43
CA PRO A 90 15.85 -15.51 10.32
C PRO A 90 16.16 -16.19 8.97
N ARG A 91 16.75 -17.39 8.95
CA ARG A 91 17.04 -18.13 7.71
C ARG A 91 15.78 -18.60 6.97
N HIS A 92 14.67 -18.70 7.68
CA HIS A 92 13.38 -19.12 7.13
C HIS A 92 12.46 -17.93 6.86
N ILE A 93 12.88 -16.70 7.18
CA ILE A 93 12.12 -15.48 6.94
C ILE A 93 12.46 -14.93 5.54
N SER A 94 11.44 -14.55 4.79
CA SER A 94 11.59 -13.86 3.50
C SER A 94 10.55 -12.75 3.39
N LEU A 95 10.87 -11.66 2.69
CA LEU A 95 9.87 -10.65 2.36
C LEU A 95 8.96 -11.19 1.25
N THR A 96 7.64 -11.13 1.44
CA THR A 96 6.67 -11.58 0.41
C THR A 96 6.40 -10.53 -0.65
N LYS A 97 6.70 -9.27 -0.34
CA LYS A 97 6.48 -8.10 -1.19
C LYS A 97 7.59 -7.07 -0.97
N GLY A 98 7.74 -6.16 -1.92
CA GLY A 98 8.53 -4.95 -1.72
C GLY A 98 7.98 -4.16 -0.53
N LEU A 99 8.86 -3.44 0.16
CA LEU A 99 8.47 -2.57 1.26
C LEU A 99 7.89 -1.27 0.70
N ASP A 100 6.59 -1.28 0.43
CA ASP A 100 5.88 -0.13 -0.12
C ASP A 100 5.28 0.73 1.00
N PHE A 101 5.93 1.85 1.27
CA PHE A 101 5.45 2.85 2.23
C PHE A 101 4.92 4.10 1.51
N TYR A 102 3.83 4.67 2.04
CA TYR A 102 3.15 5.81 1.48
C TYR A 102 3.10 6.97 2.47
N SER A 103 3.44 8.17 2.01
CA SER A 103 3.22 9.41 2.78
C SER A 103 2.04 10.16 2.18
N ALA A 104 1.01 10.40 3.00
CA ALA A 104 -0.16 11.16 2.55
C ALA A 104 0.15 12.65 2.38
N ASN A 105 1.02 13.19 3.23
CA ASN A 105 1.31 14.63 3.32
C ASN A 105 2.70 15.00 2.81
N ASN A 106 3.53 14.02 2.42
CA ASN A 106 4.94 14.23 2.09
C ASN A 106 5.72 14.96 3.20
N ASP A 107 5.41 14.62 4.46
CA ASP A 107 5.94 15.24 5.69
C ASP A 107 7.12 14.46 6.29
N GLY A 108 7.63 13.47 5.55
CA GLY A 108 8.67 12.56 6.03
C GLY A 108 8.14 11.37 6.83
N SER A 109 6.84 11.30 7.12
CA SER A 109 6.17 10.14 7.70
C SER A 109 5.54 9.26 6.63
N PHE A 110 5.82 7.97 6.68
CA PHE A 110 5.36 7.00 5.70
C PHE A 110 4.69 5.82 6.39
N THR A 111 3.50 5.44 5.95
CA THR A 111 2.79 4.27 6.47
C THR A 111 2.72 3.18 5.40
N GLY A 112 2.93 1.94 5.82
CA GLY A 112 2.92 0.79 4.92
C GLY A 112 2.60 -0.50 5.65
N GLU A 113 2.59 -1.59 4.88
CA GLU A 113 2.48 -2.94 5.42
C GLU A 113 3.80 -3.67 5.18
N LEU A 114 4.36 -4.22 6.25
CA LEU A 114 5.49 -5.11 6.21
C LEU A 114 4.96 -6.55 6.20
N ALA A 115 5.20 -7.26 5.11
CA ALA A 115 4.70 -8.61 4.90
C ALA A 115 5.87 -9.62 4.81
N PHE A 116 5.84 -10.62 5.68
CA PHE A 116 6.87 -11.65 5.79
C PHE A 116 6.29 -13.04 5.50
N LYS A 117 7.12 -13.88 4.89
CA LYS A 117 6.93 -15.32 4.75
C LYS A 117 7.86 -15.99 5.75
N TYR A 118 7.35 -16.94 6.52
CA TYR A 118 8.19 -17.93 7.18
C TYR A 118 8.03 -19.27 6.46
N THR A 119 9.12 -19.89 6.03
CA THR A 119 9.08 -21.16 5.27
C THR A 119 9.99 -22.18 5.94
N LYS A 120 9.39 -23.21 6.54
CA LYS A 120 10.12 -24.30 7.21
C LYS A 120 9.40 -25.63 6.96
N LEU A 121 10.15 -26.75 7.00
CA LEU A 121 9.54 -28.07 6.92
C LEU A 121 8.66 -28.31 8.15
N LYS A 122 7.46 -28.85 7.95
CA LYS A 122 6.49 -29.07 9.03
C LYS A 122 7.05 -29.93 10.17
N ALA A 123 7.85 -30.93 9.84
CA ALA A 123 8.49 -31.82 10.82
C ALA A 123 9.55 -31.10 11.69
N GLU A 124 10.03 -29.94 11.26
CA GLU A 124 11.07 -29.17 11.96
C GLU A 124 10.50 -27.99 12.76
N VAL A 125 9.20 -27.70 12.61
CA VAL A 125 8.53 -26.62 13.36
C VAL A 125 8.37 -27.02 14.82
N THR A 126 8.81 -26.16 15.73
CA THR A 126 8.70 -26.41 17.17
C THR A 126 7.32 -26.04 17.70
N ASN A 127 6.95 -26.59 18.87
CA ASN A 127 5.70 -26.21 19.55
C ASN A 127 5.66 -24.71 19.91
N GLU A 128 6.82 -24.10 20.17
CA GLU A 128 6.93 -22.67 20.46
C GLU A 128 6.62 -21.81 19.23
N GLU A 129 7.16 -22.19 18.06
CA GLU A 129 6.85 -21.55 16.79
C GLU A 129 5.37 -21.69 16.44
N LEU A 130 4.79 -22.89 16.64
CA LEU A 130 3.37 -23.13 16.42
C LEU A 130 2.48 -22.25 17.30
N ASN A 131 2.79 -22.17 18.60
CA ASN A 131 2.07 -21.30 19.53
C ASN A 131 2.20 -19.82 19.15
N PHE A 132 3.38 -19.41 18.67
CA PHE A 132 3.59 -18.07 18.17
C PHE A 132 2.72 -17.77 16.93
N PHE A 133 2.61 -18.70 16.00
CA PHE A 133 1.74 -18.57 14.83
C PHE A 133 0.26 -18.45 15.21
N LEU A 134 -0.20 -19.29 16.15
CA LEU A 134 -1.59 -19.24 16.65
C LEU A 134 -1.91 -17.90 17.32
N GLN A 135 -1.01 -17.40 18.18
CA GLN A 135 -1.17 -16.10 18.84
C GLN A 135 -1.21 -14.92 17.85
N ASN A 136 -0.58 -15.08 16.69
CA ASN A 136 -0.51 -14.03 15.66
C ASN A 136 -1.52 -14.24 14.52
N GLY A 137 -2.46 -15.18 14.63
CA GLY A 137 -3.54 -15.39 13.66
C GLY A 137 -3.06 -15.92 12.30
N VAL A 138 -1.93 -16.65 12.29
CA VAL A 138 -1.27 -17.14 11.08
C VAL A 138 -1.94 -18.42 10.58
N LYS A 139 -2.13 -18.52 9.26
CA LYS A 139 -2.69 -19.72 8.61
C LYS A 139 -1.57 -20.61 8.09
N GLU A 140 -1.60 -21.90 8.45
CA GLU A 140 -0.73 -22.93 7.87
C GLU A 140 -1.13 -23.20 6.41
N CYS A 141 -0.15 -23.21 5.51
CA CYS A 141 -0.33 -23.66 4.12
C CYS A 141 0.13 -25.13 3.98
N THR A 142 -0.30 -25.86 2.96
CA THR A 142 -0.11 -27.33 2.89
C THR A 142 1.30 -27.75 2.46
N ASN A 143 1.75 -28.92 2.95
CA ASN A 143 3.05 -29.60 2.78
C ASN A 143 4.29 -28.89 3.36
N HIS A 144 4.29 -27.57 3.50
CA HIS A 144 5.30 -26.78 4.19
C HIS A 144 4.63 -25.87 5.21
N SER A 145 5.25 -25.60 6.35
CA SER A 145 4.76 -24.56 7.25
C SER A 145 5.10 -23.20 6.64
N GLU A 146 4.28 -22.78 5.67
CA GLU A 146 4.33 -21.43 5.12
C GLU A 146 3.33 -20.54 5.85
N SER A 147 3.86 -19.44 6.39
CA SER A 147 3.13 -18.51 7.22
C SER A 147 3.27 -17.10 6.65
N ASN A 148 2.15 -16.45 6.32
CA ASN A 148 2.12 -15.05 5.91
C ASN A 148 1.83 -14.17 7.12
N LEU A 149 2.79 -13.33 7.49
CA LEU A 149 2.71 -12.40 8.62
C LEU A 149 2.66 -10.97 8.07
N GLY A 150 1.49 -10.33 8.16
CA GLY A 150 1.30 -8.92 7.81
C GLY A 150 1.29 -8.04 9.06
N LEU A 151 2.05 -6.93 9.04
CA LEU A 151 1.99 -5.92 10.08
C LEU A 151 1.98 -4.51 9.48
N LYS A 152 1.13 -3.63 10.03
CA LYS A 152 1.11 -2.21 9.69
C LYS A 152 2.23 -1.51 10.45
N ALA A 153 3.00 -0.69 9.75
CA ALA A 153 4.09 0.05 10.33
C ALA A 153 4.18 1.46 9.75
N THR A 154 4.69 2.38 10.57
CA THR A 154 4.98 3.76 10.20
C THR A 154 6.48 4.00 10.31
N ALA A 155 7.07 4.52 9.24
CA ALA A 155 8.50 4.75 9.06
C ALA A 155 8.80 6.24 8.86
N LEU A 156 9.92 6.70 9.41
CA LEU A 156 10.52 8.00 9.15
C LEU A 156 11.80 7.83 8.32
N ILE A 157 12.03 8.70 7.34
CA ILE A 157 13.27 8.72 6.54
C ILE A 157 14.29 9.65 7.21
N PHE A 158 15.52 9.18 7.39
CA PHE A 158 16.65 10.00 7.80
C PHE A 158 17.71 10.03 6.68
N PRO A 159 18.20 11.23 6.29
CA PRO A 159 19.28 11.38 5.31
C PRO A 159 20.64 10.91 5.83
#